data_AF-A0A074RVL6-F1
#
_entry.id   AF-A0A074RVL6-F1
#
_cell.length_a   1.000
_cell.length_b   1.000
_cell.length_c   1.000
_cell.angle_alpha   90.00
_cell.angle_beta   90.00
_cell.angle_gamma   90.00
#
_symmetry.space_group_name_H-M   'P 1'
#
loop_
_entity.id
_entity.type
_entity.pdbx_description
1 polymer ?
#
loop_
_entity_poly.entity_id
_entity_poly.type
_entity_poly.pdbx_seq_one_letter_code
_entity_poly.pdbx_strand_id
1 'polypeptide(L)'
;MLYRLVSLAATAAAVVAAPTTIHSRAPSGSKTVIIQLFEWTWDSIAAECTNFIGPAGYGFVQVSPPAEHVTGSVWWTDYQPVSYTLTSKRGNRSQFQNMIKTCKNAGVGVIVDTIFNHMSKVESGTGVGGSSFTHYNYPGIYQTQDFHHCGIHPDDDIVYYNNRAEVQTCELDNLADLATDTEYVRGRLAAYANDLLSLGAVGLRLDAAKHMAAGDIANILSRLSSKPYITQEVIFGSGEPVQPSEYTGNGDVQEFRYTSAIRDAFQSGGISSLNGLESRGWVASSGANVFVANHDTEREPTALSYKSGSIYTLANVFMLAYPYGTPTVLSSYTFSDRDVGSPSNGVGSCSGSGGANGWQCQHRWTAIAGMVKWRNGVSGSVNNWVTGTNQQIAFGRGSSGFVVINNADSAWTRTFTTPLAANSYCDMVSGAAASGKCTGASFTVSGGTFTATIPARSAVALFTGAIGTGSGGGSVTMNFRVNANTTFGDNIFLAGENSQLGAWAPASSIAMSSASYPIWTVSVSLPAGSAFSYKYLRKTSTGSVVWESDPNRSTTAPSSGSSTLNDTWR
;
A
#
# COMPACT_ATOMS: atom_id res chain seq x y z
N MET A 1 63.43 49.79 30.46
CA MET A 1 63.43 48.31 30.48
C MET A 1 62.11 47.83 29.91
N LEU A 2 62.10 47.42 28.64
CA LEU A 2 60.94 46.84 27.97
C LEU A 2 60.71 45.43 28.53
N TYR A 3 59.58 45.18 29.19
CA TYR A 3 59.07 43.82 29.38
C TYR A 3 57.84 43.64 28.47
N ARG A 4 58.01 42.73 27.50
CA ARG A 4 56.98 42.29 26.56
C ARG A 4 55.90 41.51 27.31
N LEU A 5 54.66 42.00 27.28
CA LEU A 5 53.47 41.21 27.55
C LEU A 5 53.05 40.53 26.24
N VAL A 6 53.16 39.21 26.19
CA VAL A 6 52.64 38.37 25.10
C VAL A 6 51.16 38.13 25.40
N SER A 7 50.28 38.76 24.64
CA SER A 7 48.84 38.47 24.62
C SER A 7 48.58 37.15 23.89
N LEU A 8 48.19 36.10 24.62
CA LEU A 8 47.61 34.90 24.01
C LEU A 8 46.19 35.24 23.53
N ALA A 9 46.01 35.36 22.22
CA ALA A 9 44.70 35.37 21.59
C ALA A 9 44.15 33.93 21.55
N ALA A 10 43.15 33.63 22.38
CA ALA A 10 42.37 32.42 22.26
C ALA A 10 41.43 32.55 21.05
N THR A 11 41.79 31.92 19.93
CA THR A 11 40.88 31.73 18.80
C THR A 11 39.80 30.72 19.22
N ALA A 12 38.62 31.22 19.55
CA ALA A 12 37.42 30.39 19.65
C ALA A 12 37.10 29.86 18.25
N ALA A 13 37.41 28.59 17.99
CA ALA A 13 36.92 27.89 16.81
C ALA A 13 35.41 27.74 16.96
N ALA A 14 34.65 28.50 16.18
CA ALA A 14 33.22 28.27 16.02
C ALA A 14 33.03 26.86 15.44
N VAL A 15 32.52 25.94 16.26
CA VAL A 15 32.01 24.66 15.77
C VAL A 15 30.74 24.99 15.00
N VAL A 16 30.88 25.16 13.69
CA VAL A 16 29.73 25.17 12.80
C VAL A 16 29.19 23.75 12.81
N ALA A 17 28.13 23.51 13.59
CA ALA A 17 27.35 22.29 13.48
C ALA A 17 26.86 22.22 12.03
N ALA A 18 27.39 21.26 11.27
CA ALA A 18 26.86 20.97 9.95
C ALA A 18 25.39 20.57 10.11
N PRO A 19 24.47 21.09 9.30
CA PRO A 19 23.11 20.57 9.30
C PRO A 19 23.20 19.10 8.89
N THR A 20 22.96 18.19 9.83
CA THR A 20 22.75 16.77 9.53
C THR A 20 21.37 16.62 8.91
N THR A 21 21.19 17.16 7.70
CA THR A 21 20.06 16.77 6.87
C THR A 21 20.28 15.32 6.49
N ILE A 22 19.56 14.41 7.15
CA ILE A 22 19.34 13.07 6.62
C ILE A 22 18.67 13.30 5.27
N HIS A 23 19.47 13.15 4.20
CA HIS A 23 18.95 13.28 2.85
C HIS A 23 17.89 12.20 2.69
N SER A 24 16.75 12.58 2.10
CA SER A 24 15.75 11.61 1.67
C SER A 24 16.46 10.60 0.77
N ARG A 25 16.65 9.40 1.29
CA ARG A 25 16.80 8.22 0.44
C ARG A 25 15.39 7.74 0.08
N ALA A 26 14.56 8.68 -0.42
CA ALA A 26 13.61 8.29 -1.44
C ALA A 26 14.44 7.48 -2.46
N PRO A 27 13.92 6.35 -2.94
CA PRO A 27 14.70 5.42 -3.74
C PRO A 27 15.59 6.14 -4.75
N SER A 28 16.91 5.99 -4.65
CA SER A 28 17.87 6.72 -5.49
C SER A 28 17.91 6.18 -6.93
N GLY A 29 16.76 5.79 -7.45
CA GLY A 29 16.53 5.24 -8.79
C GLY A 29 15.16 5.67 -9.30
N SER A 30 14.84 5.28 -10.53
CA SER A 30 13.59 5.65 -11.21
C SER A 30 12.33 4.97 -10.66
N LYS A 31 12.46 4.05 -9.68
CA LYS A 31 11.36 3.26 -9.11
C LYS A 31 11.10 3.65 -7.66
N THR A 32 10.05 4.40 -7.39
CA THR A 32 9.80 4.96 -6.04
C THR A 32 8.64 4.32 -5.28
N VAL A 33 7.86 3.44 -5.93
CA VAL A 33 6.67 2.83 -5.30
C VAL A 33 7.08 1.69 -4.37
N ILE A 34 6.55 1.73 -3.15
CA ILE A 34 6.71 0.69 -2.13
C ILE A 34 5.49 -0.24 -2.19
N ILE A 35 5.71 -1.54 -2.00
CA ILE A 35 4.64 -2.51 -1.72
C ILE A 35 4.81 -3.06 -0.31
N GLN A 36 3.76 -3.04 0.52
CA GLN A 36 3.74 -3.76 1.79
C GLN A 36 3.17 -5.17 1.56
N LEU A 37 4.02 -6.20 1.61
CA LEU A 37 3.57 -7.61 1.58
C LEU A 37 3.33 -8.08 3.02
N PHE A 38 2.08 -7.96 3.47
CA PHE A 38 1.73 -8.19 4.88
C PHE A 38 1.60 -9.69 5.22
N GLU A 39 2.40 -10.15 6.20
CA GLU A 39 2.45 -11.53 6.71
C GLU A 39 2.86 -12.62 5.71
N TRP A 40 3.45 -12.24 4.57
CA TRP A 40 4.01 -13.21 3.62
C TRP A 40 5.27 -13.88 4.19
N THR A 41 5.46 -15.17 3.88
CA THR A 41 6.72 -15.87 4.14
C THR A 41 7.86 -15.32 3.29
N TRP A 42 9.10 -15.46 3.77
CA TRP A 42 10.29 -14.97 3.07
C TRP A 42 10.46 -15.61 1.68
N ASP A 43 10.19 -16.91 1.55
CA ASP A 43 10.31 -17.61 0.27
C ASP A 43 9.24 -17.15 -0.74
N SER A 44 8.01 -16.90 -0.30
CA SER A 44 6.96 -16.32 -1.15
C SER A 44 7.32 -14.91 -1.63
N ILE A 45 7.87 -14.06 -0.75
CA ILE A 45 8.33 -12.72 -1.13
C ILE A 45 9.48 -12.82 -2.15
N ALA A 46 10.45 -13.72 -1.94
CA ALA A 46 11.57 -13.93 -2.86
C ALA A 46 11.09 -14.32 -4.27
N ALA A 47 10.15 -15.26 -4.36
CA ALA A 47 9.54 -15.68 -5.61
C ALA A 47 8.78 -14.52 -6.28
N GLU A 48 7.97 -13.79 -5.52
CA GLU A 48 7.15 -12.68 -6.01
C GLU A 48 7.98 -11.49 -6.49
N CYS A 49 9.11 -11.22 -5.82
CA CYS A 49 10.12 -10.26 -6.25
C CYS A 49 10.58 -10.49 -7.70
N THR A 50 10.90 -11.75 -8.02
CA THR A 50 11.39 -12.15 -9.34
C THR A 50 10.26 -12.23 -10.36
N ASN A 51 9.14 -12.83 -9.99
CA ASN A 51 8.06 -13.17 -10.92
C ASN A 51 7.18 -11.99 -11.28
N PHE A 52 7.06 -10.97 -10.41
CA PHE A 52 6.13 -9.87 -10.63
C PHE A 52 6.64 -8.52 -10.15
N ILE A 53 7.02 -8.36 -8.87
CA ILE A 53 7.28 -7.03 -8.26
C ILE A 53 8.38 -6.26 -9.02
N GLY A 54 9.52 -6.91 -9.27
CA GLY A 54 10.62 -6.32 -10.05
C GLY A 54 10.21 -5.94 -11.48
N PRO A 55 9.67 -6.89 -12.29
CA PRO A 55 9.14 -6.62 -13.63
C PRO A 55 8.00 -5.59 -13.71
N ALA A 56 7.14 -5.50 -12.69
CA ALA A 56 6.05 -4.54 -12.61
C ALA A 56 6.54 -3.12 -12.34
N GLY A 57 7.73 -2.97 -11.76
CA GLY A 57 8.37 -1.67 -11.53
C GLY A 57 8.28 -1.16 -10.10
N TYR A 58 7.85 -1.97 -9.14
CA TYR A 58 8.01 -1.60 -7.73
C TYR A 58 9.50 -1.45 -7.41
N GLY A 59 9.82 -0.44 -6.61
CA GLY A 59 11.20 -0.21 -6.17
C GLY A 59 11.54 -0.99 -4.89
N PHE A 60 10.54 -1.18 -4.01
CA PHE A 60 10.76 -1.68 -2.66
C PHE A 60 9.63 -2.60 -2.24
N VAL A 61 9.97 -3.61 -1.44
CA VAL A 61 9.02 -4.39 -0.66
C VAL A 61 9.23 -4.11 0.82
N GLN A 62 8.18 -3.67 1.51
CA GLN A 62 8.10 -3.68 2.96
C GLN A 62 7.61 -5.04 3.43
N VAL A 63 8.35 -5.66 4.34
CA VAL A 63 8.07 -6.98 4.88
C VAL A 63 7.70 -6.89 6.37
N SER A 64 6.89 -7.82 6.87
CA SER A 64 6.56 -7.95 8.31
C SER A 64 7.81 -8.12 9.18
N PRO A 65 7.70 -7.91 10.51
CA PRO A 65 8.85 -8.01 11.40
C PRO A 65 9.55 -9.38 11.37
N PRO A 66 10.89 -9.43 11.25
CA PRO A 66 11.62 -10.70 11.21
C PRO A 66 12.10 -11.19 12.57
N ALA A 67 11.98 -10.37 13.62
CA ALA A 67 12.31 -10.76 14.98
C ALA A 67 11.43 -11.95 15.42
N GLU A 68 11.99 -12.81 16.27
CA GLU A 68 11.21 -13.82 16.96
C GLU A 68 10.17 -13.15 17.85
N HIS A 69 8.97 -13.68 17.81
CA HIS A 69 7.81 -13.13 18.50
C HIS A 69 7.01 -14.23 19.18
N VAL A 70 5.98 -13.84 19.93
CA VAL A 70 5.09 -14.79 20.63
C VAL A 70 4.37 -15.75 19.68
N THR A 71 3.98 -16.92 20.18
CA THR A 71 3.16 -17.87 19.44
C THR A 71 1.72 -17.41 19.30
N GLY A 72 1.08 -17.70 18.16
CA GLY A 72 -0.35 -17.49 17.96
C GLY A 72 -0.71 -17.32 16.48
N SER A 73 -1.98 -17.48 16.16
CA SER A 73 -2.48 -17.42 14.78
C SER A 73 -2.95 -16.02 14.36
N VAL A 74 -3.18 -15.11 15.31
CA VAL A 74 -3.62 -13.73 15.03
C VAL A 74 -2.46 -12.89 14.52
N TRP A 75 -2.73 -11.92 13.64
CA TRP A 75 -1.67 -11.22 12.89
C TRP A 75 -0.74 -10.41 13.80
N TRP A 76 -1.30 -9.77 14.84
CA TRP A 76 -0.55 -8.88 15.72
C TRP A 76 0.49 -9.62 16.57
N THR A 77 0.47 -10.96 16.60
CA THR A 77 1.54 -11.71 17.26
C THR A 77 2.90 -11.51 16.59
N ASP A 78 2.96 -11.14 15.30
CA ASP A 78 4.21 -10.77 14.62
C ASP A 78 4.87 -9.52 15.21
N TYR A 79 4.09 -8.68 15.88
CA TYR A 79 4.47 -7.38 16.42
C TYR A 79 4.83 -7.44 17.91
N GLN A 80 4.91 -8.64 18.49
CA GLN A 80 5.28 -8.82 19.90
C GLN A 80 6.60 -9.59 20.03
N PRO A 81 7.74 -8.91 19.86
CA PRO A 81 9.03 -9.56 19.85
C PRO A 81 9.37 -10.13 21.22
N VAL A 82 10.08 -11.25 21.22
CA VAL A 82 10.60 -11.91 22.43
C VAL A 82 12.08 -12.22 22.31
N SER A 83 12.66 -12.11 21.12
CA SER A 83 14.09 -12.03 20.92
C SER A 83 14.41 -11.35 19.59
N TYR A 84 15.68 -10.97 19.40
CA TYR A 84 16.17 -10.47 18.12
C TYR A 84 16.75 -11.57 17.22
N THR A 85 16.51 -12.84 17.54
CA THR A 85 16.78 -13.91 16.57
C THR A 85 15.84 -13.76 15.38
N LEU A 86 16.32 -14.08 14.17
CA LEU A 86 15.51 -13.93 12.95
C LEU A 86 14.75 -15.22 12.62
N THR A 87 14.05 -15.76 13.61
CA THR A 87 13.17 -16.92 13.46
C THR A 87 11.76 -16.50 13.81
N SER A 88 10.92 -16.32 12.80
CA SER A 88 9.53 -15.89 12.96
C SER A 88 8.56 -16.87 12.30
N LYS A 89 7.24 -16.63 12.41
CA LYS A 89 6.23 -17.36 11.63
C LYS A 89 6.47 -17.31 10.11
N ARG A 90 7.24 -16.33 9.64
CA ARG A 90 7.48 -16.07 8.21
C ARG A 90 8.71 -16.80 7.66
N GLY A 91 9.52 -17.39 8.53
CA GLY A 91 10.71 -18.16 8.18
C GLY A 91 11.89 -17.84 9.09
N ASN A 92 13.05 -18.41 8.75
CA ASN A 92 14.29 -18.24 9.51
C ASN A 92 15.28 -17.25 8.85
N ARG A 93 16.40 -16.99 9.54
CA ARG A 93 17.46 -16.08 9.10
C ARG A 93 17.97 -16.36 7.69
N SER A 94 18.15 -17.64 7.35
CA SER A 94 18.66 -18.05 6.03
C SER A 94 17.65 -17.71 4.93
N GLN A 95 16.37 -18.02 5.15
CA GLN A 95 15.29 -17.66 4.23
C GLN A 95 15.15 -16.14 4.10
N PHE A 96 15.26 -15.38 5.20
CA PHE A 96 15.23 -13.92 5.19
C PHE A 96 16.39 -13.33 4.37
N GLN A 97 17.62 -13.80 4.59
CA GLN A 97 18.79 -13.38 3.81
C GLN A 97 18.65 -13.74 2.32
N ASN A 98 18.12 -14.93 2.02
CA ASN A 98 17.86 -15.35 0.65
C ASN A 98 16.81 -14.46 -0.04
N MET A 99 15.74 -14.09 0.69
CA MET A 99 14.72 -13.17 0.20
C MET A 99 15.31 -11.80 -0.13
N ILE A 100 16.11 -11.21 0.76
CA ILE A 100 16.79 -9.94 0.50
C ILE A 100 17.67 -10.03 -0.76
N LYS A 101 18.49 -11.08 -0.86
CA LYS A 101 19.37 -11.28 -2.02
C LYS A 101 18.58 -11.43 -3.32
N THR A 102 17.49 -12.20 -3.29
CA THR A 102 16.65 -12.48 -4.46
C THR A 102 15.92 -11.21 -4.91
N CYS A 103 15.32 -10.46 -3.98
CA CYS A 103 14.69 -9.18 -4.28
C CYS A 103 15.68 -8.17 -4.85
N LYS A 104 16.89 -8.07 -4.26
CA LYS A 104 17.95 -7.21 -4.77
C LYS A 104 18.33 -7.56 -6.22
N ASN A 105 18.46 -8.85 -6.54
CA ASN A 105 18.73 -9.31 -7.91
C ASN A 105 17.60 -8.99 -8.90
N ALA A 106 16.36 -8.92 -8.42
CA ALA A 106 15.20 -8.46 -9.19
C ALA A 106 15.09 -6.92 -9.27
N GLY A 107 16.04 -6.18 -8.69
CA GLY A 107 16.04 -4.71 -8.64
C GLY A 107 15.06 -4.12 -7.62
N VAL A 108 14.71 -4.88 -6.59
CA VAL A 108 13.77 -4.50 -5.51
C VAL A 108 14.51 -4.41 -4.18
N GLY A 109 14.45 -3.26 -3.52
CA GLY A 109 14.98 -3.08 -2.16
C GLY A 109 14.04 -3.66 -1.09
N VAL A 110 14.58 -4.17 0.01
CA VAL A 110 13.78 -4.63 1.15
C VAL A 110 13.78 -3.58 2.25
N ILE A 111 12.56 -3.16 2.64
CA ILE A 111 12.28 -2.34 3.82
C ILE A 111 11.75 -3.29 4.89
N VAL A 112 12.34 -3.25 6.09
CA VAL A 112 11.99 -4.16 7.17
C VAL A 112 11.12 -3.44 8.18
N ASP A 113 9.95 -4.00 8.51
CA ASP A 113 9.16 -3.53 9.65
C ASP A 113 9.90 -3.88 10.96
N THR A 114 10.12 -2.90 11.82
CA THR A 114 10.93 -3.03 13.03
C THR A 114 10.21 -2.43 14.23
N ILE A 115 10.16 -3.21 15.31
CA ILE A 115 9.60 -2.81 16.60
C ILE A 115 10.73 -2.33 17.50
N PHE A 116 10.82 -1.01 17.70
CA PHE A 116 11.77 -0.40 18.64
C PHE A 116 11.11 0.02 19.96
N ASN A 117 9.79 0.15 19.97
CA ASN A 117 9.05 0.67 21.11
C ASN A 117 8.99 -0.32 22.28
N HIS A 118 8.66 -1.56 22.01
CA HIS A 118 8.25 -2.50 23.04
C HIS A 118 8.72 -3.93 22.79
N MET A 119 8.54 -4.78 23.80
CA MET A 119 8.55 -6.23 23.70
C MET A 119 7.12 -6.79 23.85
N SER A 120 6.94 -8.05 24.21
CA SER A 120 5.61 -8.67 24.28
C SER A 120 4.80 -8.20 25.49
N LYS A 121 3.46 -8.23 25.36
CA LYS A 121 2.51 -8.08 26.49
C LYS A 121 2.22 -9.37 27.25
N VAL A 122 2.80 -10.50 26.83
CA VAL A 122 2.50 -11.81 27.40
C VAL A 122 3.32 -12.00 28.67
N GLU A 123 2.64 -12.32 29.78
CA GLU A 123 3.24 -12.50 31.11
C GLU A 123 4.47 -13.42 31.12
N SER A 124 4.37 -14.57 30.48
CA SER A 124 5.49 -15.48 30.25
C SER A 124 5.19 -16.46 29.14
N GLY A 125 6.24 -16.96 28.49
CA GLY A 125 6.06 -17.94 27.44
C GLY A 125 7.36 -18.36 26.76
N THR A 126 7.19 -18.98 25.60
CA THR A 126 8.27 -19.35 24.70
C THR A 126 7.91 -18.86 23.30
N GLY A 127 8.82 -18.12 22.67
CA GLY A 127 8.67 -17.62 21.32
C GLY A 127 8.64 -18.72 20.27
N VAL A 128 8.25 -18.34 19.05
CA VAL A 128 8.20 -19.26 17.90
C VAL A 128 9.58 -19.84 17.53
N GLY A 129 10.67 -19.21 17.96
CA GLY A 129 12.06 -19.65 17.78
C GLY A 129 12.64 -20.37 19.00
N GLY A 130 11.87 -20.54 20.08
CA GLY A 130 12.27 -21.27 21.28
C GLY A 130 12.82 -20.39 22.42
N SER A 131 12.86 -19.07 22.29
CA SER A 131 13.33 -18.19 23.37
C SER A 131 12.29 -18.08 24.49
N SER A 132 12.67 -18.42 25.73
CA SER A 132 11.83 -18.18 26.91
C SER A 132 11.84 -16.70 27.28
N PHE A 133 10.71 -16.18 27.76
CA PHE A 133 10.62 -14.79 28.23
C PHE A 133 9.56 -14.65 29.34
N THR A 134 9.63 -13.56 30.08
CA THR A 134 8.53 -13.00 30.88
C THR A 134 8.30 -11.55 30.48
N HIS A 135 7.19 -10.94 30.94
CA HIS A 135 6.78 -9.58 30.56
C HIS A 135 7.94 -8.57 30.51
N TYR A 136 8.76 -8.53 31.57
CA TYR A 136 9.94 -7.65 31.68
C TYR A 136 11.30 -8.37 31.70
N ASN A 137 11.40 -9.63 31.28
CA ASN A 137 12.68 -10.34 31.27
C ASN A 137 12.83 -11.21 30.01
N TYR A 138 13.79 -10.81 29.17
CA TYR A 138 14.13 -11.41 27.89
C TYR A 138 15.61 -11.83 27.95
N PRO A 139 15.89 -13.08 28.39
CA PRO A 139 17.24 -13.56 28.70
C PRO A 139 18.29 -13.22 27.63
N GLY A 140 19.36 -12.55 28.06
CA GLY A 140 20.48 -12.14 27.18
C GLY A 140 20.26 -10.82 26.43
N ILE A 141 19.06 -10.23 26.52
CA ILE A 141 18.69 -9.00 25.81
C ILE A 141 18.28 -7.92 26.80
N TYR A 142 17.15 -8.08 27.50
CA TYR A 142 16.57 -7.07 28.39
C TYR A 142 16.12 -7.66 29.73
N GLN A 143 16.20 -6.86 30.78
CA GLN A 143 15.68 -7.13 32.12
C GLN A 143 14.80 -5.95 32.58
N THR A 144 14.16 -6.06 33.74
CA THR A 144 13.22 -5.06 34.28
C THR A 144 13.71 -3.61 34.19
N GLN A 145 15.00 -3.34 34.41
CA GLN A 145 15.56 -1.98 34.35
C GLN A 145 15.64 -1.37 32.94
N ASP A 146 15.47 -2.19 31.89
CA ASP A 146 15.56 -1.78 30.50
C ASP A 146 14.18 -1.39 29.92
N PHE A 147 13.14 -1.41 30.77
CA PHE A 147 11.78 -1.00 30.44
C PHE A 147 11.42 0.26 31.24
N HIS A 148 10.57 1.10 30.65
CA HIS A 148 9.93 2.16 31.42
C HIS A 148 8.95 1.54 32.42
N HIS A 149 8.87 2.16 33.60
CA HIS A 149 7.83 1.93 34.61
C HIS A 149 7.29 3.32 34.93
N CYS A 150 6.36 3.81 34.09
CA CYS A 150 6.04 5.24 34.05
C CYS A 150 5.49 5.77 35.38
N GLY A 151 4.86 4.91 36.18
CA GLY A 151 4.32 5.21 37.50
C GLY A 151 3.17 6.22 37.46
N ILE A 152 2.57 6.46 36.29
CA ILE A 152 1.46 7.40 36.11
C ILE A 152 0.14 6.73 36.50
N HIS A 153 -0.05 5.48 36.07
CA HIS A 153 -1.21 4.64 36.40
C HIS A 153 -0.73 3.33 37.04
N PRO A 154 -1.58 2.61 37.79
CA PRO A 154 -1.16 1.40 38.52
C PRO A 154 -0.56 0.29 37.65
N ASP A 155 -1.00 0.20 36.40
CA ASP A 155 -0.61 -0.86 35.45
C ASP A 155 0.40 -0.35 34.41
N ASP A 156 0.93 0.87 34.59
CA ASP A 156 1.84 1.56 33.66
C ASP A 156 1.32 1.71 32.22
N ASP A 157 0.04 1.43 31.96
CA ASP A 157 -0.61 1.58 30.65
C ASP A 157 -0.92 3.05 30.30
N ILE A 158 -0.91 3.36 28.99
CA ILE A 158 -1.44 4.61 28.46
C ILE A 158 -2.95 4.67 28.69
N VAL A 159 -3.41 5.69 29.44
CA VAL A 159 -4.84 5.97 29.58
C VAL A 159 -5.23 7.21 28.77
N TYR A 160 -4.36 8.23 28.76
CA TYR A 160 -4.65 9.52 28.15
C TYR A 160 -3.65 9.90 27.05
N TYR A 161 -4.08 9.74 25.80
CA TYR A 161 -3.29 10.10 24.62
C TYR A 161 -3.01 11.62 24.47
N ASN A 162 -3.67 12.48 25.27
CA ASN A 162 -3.35 13.91 25.34
C ASN A 162 -2.22 14.23 26.34
N ASN A 163 -1.66 13.22 27.03
CA ASN A 163 -0.50 13.35 27.89
C ASN A 163 0.75 12.78 27.19
N ARG A 164 1.74 13.63 26.91
CA ARG A 164 2.97 13.21 26.22
C ARG A 164 3.76 12.18 27.01
N ALA A 165 3.84 12.34 28.32
CA ALA A 165 4.61 11.43 29.17
C ALA A 165 3.99 10.04 29.13
N GLU A 166 2.65 9.94 29.20
CA GLU A 166 1.97 8.66 29.01
C GLU A 166 2.29 8.07 27.63
N VAL A 167 2.04 8.82 26.56
CA VAL A 167 2.24 8.33 25.18
C VAL A 167 3.65 7.80 24.92
N GLN A 168 4.69 8.36 25.57
CA GLN A 168 6.09 8.07 25.27
C GLN A 168 6.85 7.27 26.33
N THR A 169 6.23 6.96 27.47
CA THR A 169 6.89 6.21 28.57
C THR A 169 5.99 5.19 29.28
N CYS A 170 4.68 5.20 29.04
CA CYS A 170 3.76 4.17 29.52
C CYS A 170 3.53 3.11 28.43
N GLU A 171 3.06 1.93 28.84
CA GLU A 171 2.82 0.79 27.96
C GLU A 171 1.68 1.05 26.96
N LEU A 172 1.94 0.75 25.70
CA LEU A 172 0.93 0.72 24.64
C LEU A 172 0.21 -0.63 24.69
N ASP A 173 -1.04 -0.67 25.15
CA ASP A 173 -1.84 -1.91 25.25
C ASP A 173 -1.12 -3.04 26.02
N ASN A 174 -0.52 -2.69 27.17
CA ASN A 174 0.26 -3.56 28.04
C ASN A 174 1.51 -4.17 27.36
N LEU A 175 2.01 -3.59 26.27
CA LEU A 175 3.25 -4.03 25.63
C LEU A 175 4.44 -3.48 26.42
N ALA A 176 5.34 -4.38 26.86
CA ALA A 176 6.49 -4.03 27.69
C ALA A 176 7.34 -2.92 27.07
N ASP A 177 7.22 -1.70 27.59
CA ASP A 177 7.72 -0.47 26.94
C ASP A 177 9.22 -0.29 27.18
N LEU A 178 10.02 -0.28 26.11
CA LEU A 178 11.47 -0.21 26.23
C LEU A 178 11.90 1.20 26.63
N ALA A 179 12.85 1.29 27.57
CA ALA A 179 13.42 2.55 28.02
C ALA A 179 14.37 3.15 26.97
N THR A 180 13.79 3.63 25.86
CA THR A 180 14.51 4.09 24.65
C THR A 180 15.34 5.35 24.88
N ASP A 181 15.21 5.99 26.04
CA ASP A 181 16.05 7.08 26.52
C ASP A 181 17.40 6.61 27.11
N THR A 182 17.54 5.32 27.43
CA THR A 182 18.73 4.73 28.04
C THR A 182 19.80 4.30 27.03
N GLU A 183 21.07 4.35 27.45
CA GLU A 183 22.21 3.96 26.60
C GLU A 183 22.16 2.48 26.19
N TYR A 184 21.79 1.60 27.12
CA TYR A 184 21.78 0.17 26.89
C TYR A 184 20.72 -0.23 25.85
N VAL A 185 19.48 0.24 26.01
CA VAL A 185 18.38 -0.03 25.07
C VAL A 185 18.69 0.51 23.68
N ARG A 186 19.14 1.77 23.57
CA ARG A 186 19.54 2.36 22.28
C ARG A 186 20.64 1.57 21.59
N GLY A 187 21.64 1.11 22.36
CA GLY A 187 22.72 0.26 21.85
C GLY A 187 22.22 -1.08 21.31
N ARG A 188 21.29 -1.74 22.02
CA ARG A 188 20.70 -3.01 21.61
C ARG A 188 19.84 -2.89 20.36
N LEU A 189 18.97 -1.88 20.31
CA LEU A 189 18.14 -1.60 19.13
C LEU A 189 19.00 -1.27 17.89
N ALA A 190 20.04 -0.45 18.05
CA ALA A 190 20.99 -0.16 16.97
C ALA A 190 21.76 -1.41 16.51
N ALA A 191 22.13 -2.31 17.42
CA ALA A 191 22.78 -3.57 17.08
C ALA A 191 21.85 -4.49 16.26
N TYR A 192 20.58 -4.61 16.66
CA TYR A 192 19.57 -5.35 15.91
C TYR A 192 19.36 -4.76 14.50
N ALA A 193 19.17 -3.45 14.40
CA ALA A 193 19.04 -2.77 13.11
C ALA A 193 20.28 -2.97 12.23
N ASN A 194 21.48 -2.87 12.79
CA ASN A 194 22.73 -3.14 12.06
C ASN A 194 22.85 -4.58 11.57
N ASP A 195 22.32 -5.55 12.32
CA ASP A 195 22.25 -6.94 11.87
C ASP A 195 21.37 -7.08 10.60
N LEU A 196 20.19 -6.47 10.60
CA LEU A 196 19.31 -6.42 9.41
C LEU A 196 19.99 -5.75 8.20
N LEU A 197 20.67 -4.63 8.44
CA LEU A 197 21.41 -3.91 7.38
C LEU A 197 22.58 -4.75 6.85
N SER A 198 23.26 -5.52 7.72
CA SER A 198 24.35 -6.42 7.30
C SER A 198 23.88 -7.53 6.35
N LEU A 199 22.60 -7.93 6.46
CA LEU A 199 21.96 -8.89 5.55
C LEU A 199 21.52 -8.26 4.22
N GLY A 200 21.58 -6.93 4.09
CA GLY A 200 21.30 -6.19 2.87
C GLY A 200 19.95 -5.48 2.83
N ALA A 201 19.23 -5.38 3.95
CA ALA A 201 18.08 -4.48 4.06
C ALA A 201 18.49 -3.04 3.71
N VAL A 202 17.61 -2.30 3.05
CA VAL A 202 17.89 -0.93 2.57
C VAL A 202 17.01 0.13 3.23
N GLY A 203 15.99 -0.31 3.98
CA GLY A 203 15.11 0.58 4.73
C GLY A 203 14.53 -0.09 5.96
N LEU A 204 14.04 0.74 6.89
CA LEU A 204 13.31 0.32 8.09
C LEU A 204 11.98 1.07 8.15
N ARG A 205 10.89 0.36 8.44
CA ARG A 205 9.61 0.95 8.88
C ARG A 205 9.57 0.85 10.39
N LEU A 206 9.48 1.98 11.08
CA LEU A 206 9.46 2.01 12.54
C LEU A 206 8.01 1.92 13.02
N ASP A 207 7.67 0.77 13.59
CA ASP A 207 6.41 0.50 14.26
C ASP A 207 6.24 1.39 15.50
N ALA A 208 5.01 1.84 15.75
CA ALA A 208 4.65 2.61 16.94
C ALA A 208 5.59 3.80 17.22
N ALA A 209 6.14 4.45 16.19
CA ALA A 209 7.17 5.49 16.35
C ALA A 209 6.71 6.68 17.20
N LYS A 210 5.40 6.98 17.20
CA LYS A 210 4.77 7.98 18.07
C LYS A 210 5.05 7.75 19.57
N HIS A 211 5.19 6.49 19.96
CA HIS A 211 5.34 6.05 21.34
C HIS A 211 6.79 6.08 21.83
N MET A 212 7.73 6.49 20.98
CA MET A 212 9.10 6.82 21.38
C MET A 212 9.35 8.31 21.16
N ALA A 213 10.19 8.94 21.98
CA ALA A 213 10.58 10.32 21.71
C ALA A 213 11.36 10.41 20.39
N ALA A 214 11.06 11.42 19.56
CA ALA A 214 11.71 11.60 18.26
C ALA A 214 13.25 11.70 18.38
N GLY A 215 13.76 12.27 19.47
CA GLY A 215 15.18 12.36 19.77
C GLY A 215 15.83 11.01 20.11
N ASP A 216 15.08 10.08 20.69
CA ASP A 216 15.57 8.74 21.03
C ASP A 216 15.72 7.89 19.77
N ILE A 217 14.72 7.96 18.88
CA ILE A 217 14.82 7.40 17.53
C ILE A 217 16.02 8.00 16.80
N ALA A 218 16.20 9.32 16.81
CA ALA A 218 17.35 9.97 16.17
C ALA A 218 18.69 9.43 16.72
N ASN A 219 18.76 9.21 18.04
CA ASN A 219 19.94 8.64 18.69
C ASN A 219 20.22 7.21 18.22
N ILE A 220 19.21 6.34 18.18
CA ILE A 220 19.33 4.97 17.67
C ILE A 220 19.80 4.98 16.21
N LEU A 221 19.15 5.79 15.35
CA LEU A 221 19.48 5.91 13.94
C LEU A 221 20.90 6.42 13.70
N SER A 222 21.42 7.30 14.57
CA SER A 222 22.80 7.81 14.47
C SER A 222 23.88 6.74 14.69
N ARG A 223 23.52 5.61 15.31
CA ARG A 223 24.41 4.47 15.61
C ARG A 223 24.43 3.42 14.51
N LEU A 224 23.67 3.62 13.43
CA LEU A 224 23.63 2.67 12.32
C LEU A 224 24.89 2.78 11.46
N SER A 225 25.36 1.62 11.01
CA SER A 225 26.54 1.43 10.14
C SER A 225 26.34 1.99 8.74
N SER A 226 25.10 2.24 8.33
CA SER A 226 24.73 2.90 7.09
C SER A 226 23.47 3.74 7.27
N LYS A 227 23.13 4.55 6.26
CA LYS A 227 21.90 5.37 6.26
C LYS A 227 20.79 4.67 5.44
N PRO A 228 19.91 3.89 6.08
CA PRO A 228 18.76 3.30 5.41
C PRO A 228 17.69 4.35 5.06
N TYR A 229 16.75 3.99 4.19
CA TYR A 229 15.47 4.69 4.11
C TYR A 229 14.68 4.44 5.40
N ILE A 230 14.06 5.48 5.97
CA ILE A 230 13.26 5.37 7.18
C ILE A 230 11.84 5.86 6.86
N THR A 231 10.84 5.06 7.25
CA THR A 231 9.43 5.49 7.31
C THR A 231 8.89 5.19 8.71
N GLN A 232 8.11 6.09 9.28
CA GLN A 232 7.74 6.06 10.70
C GLN A 232 6.23 6.10 10.87
N GLU A 233 5.69 5.20 11.69
CA GLU A 233 4.30 5.25 12.11
C GLU A 233 4.09 6.28 13.20
N VAL A 234 3.64 7.48 12.82
CA VAL A 234 3.26 8.53 13.76
C VAL A 234 1.84 8.97 13.48
N ILE A 235 0.89 8.31 14.15
CA ILE A 235 -0.53 8.56 13.94
C ILE A 235 -0.89 9.94 14.48
N PHE A 236 -1.39 10.82 13.62
CA PHE A 236 -1.91 12.13 14.03
C PHE A 236 -3.18 11.97 14.88
N GLY A 237 -3.19 12.58 16.06
CA GLY A 237 -4.39 12.77 16.88
C GLY A 237 -4.69 14.26 17.08
N SER A 238 -5.95 14.64 16.93
CA SER A 238 -6.37 16.05 17.10
C SER A 238 -6.27 16.46 18.56
N GLY A 239 -5.47 17.49 18.85
CA GLY A 239 -5.27 17.98 20.23
C GLY A 239 -4.29 17.15 21.05
N GLU A 240 -3.71 16.11 20.47
CA GLU A 240 -2.67 15.31 21.14
C GLU A 240 -1.31 16.01 21.07
N PRO A 241 -0.44 15.85 22.08
CA PRO A 241 0.79 16.61 22.18
C PRO A 241 1.89 16.11 21.25
N VAL A 242 1.86 14.83 20.83
CA VAL A 242 2.86 14.22 19.94
C VAL A 242 2.38 14.32 18.50
N GLN A 243 3.14 15.01 17.65
CA GLN A 243 2.75 15.39 16.30
C GLN A 243 3.69 14.79 15.23
N PRO A 244 3.16 14.36 14.06
CA PRO A 244 3.97 13.80 12.96
C PRO A 244 5.16 14.67 12.52
N SER A 245 5.00 15.99 12.56
CA SER A 245 6.05 16.94 12.13
C SER A 245 7.34 16.82 12.94
N GLU A 246 7.27 16.38 14.20
CA GLU A 246 8.42 16.19 15.09
C GLU A 246 9.39 15.12 14.58
N TYR A 247 8.91 14.17 13.77
CA TYR A 247 9.65 12.97 13.36
C TYR A 247 10.28 13.09 11.97
N THR A 248 9.99 14.18 11.24
CA THR A 248 10.48 14.40 9.88
C THR A 248 12.01 14.52 9.78
N GLY A 249 12.69 14.80 10.90
CA GLY A 249 14.16 14.78 10.98
C GLY A 249 14.77 13.37 10.90
N ASN A 250 13.99 12.33 11.19
CA ASN A 250 14.46 10.93 11.22
C ASN A 250 14.20 10.20 9.88
N GLY A 251 13.22 10.64 9.09
CA GLY A 251 12.81 10.00 7.85
C GLY A 251 11.39 10.40 7.44
N ASP A 252 10.85 9.67 6.47
CA ASP A 252 9.46 9.85 6.06
C ASP A 252 8.51 9.49 7.23
N VAL A 253 7.36 10.13 7.29
CA VAL A 253 6.32 9.88 8.28
C VAL A 253 5.06 9.42 7.58
N GLN A 254 4.46 8.33 8.07
CA GLN A 254 3.20 7.81 7.58
C GLN A 254 2.07 8.82 7.82
N GLU A 255 1.52 9.38 6.75
CA GLU A 255 0.55 10.47 6.82
C GLU A 255 -0.89 9.92 6.89
N PHE A 256 -1.32 9.50 8.07
CA PHE A 256 -2.65 8.89 8.28
C PHE A 256 -3.83 9.84 7.93
N ARG A 257 -3.64 11.17 7.94
CA ARG A 257 -4.68 12.11 7.50
C ARG A 257 -4.93 12.01 6.00
N TYR A 258 -3.93 11.61 5.21
CA TYR A 258 -4.11 11.29 3.80
C TYR A 258 -5.11 10.14 3.64
N THR A 259 -4.94 9.06 4.41
CA THR A 259 -5.79 7.87 4.38
C THR A 259 -7.27 8.21 4.59
N SER A 260 -7.59 8.94 5.66
CA SER A 260 -8.99 9.33 5.94
C SER A 260 -9.54 10.33 4.93
N ALA A 261 -8.73 11.28 4.46
CA ALA A 261 -9.17 12.22 3.42
C ALA A 261 -9.47 11.55 2.08
N ILE A 262 -8.69 10.54 1.69
CA ILE A 262 -8.95 9.74 0.50
C ILE A 262 -10.25 8.94 0.68
N ARG A 263 -10.45 8.29 1.82
CA ARG A 263 -11.72 7.60 2.13
C ARG A 263 -12.91 8.56 1.98
N ASP A 264 -12.87 9.70 2.64
CA ASP A 264 -13.98 10.65 2.67
C ASP A 264 -14.30 11.18 1.27
N ALA A 265 -13.28 11.55 0.51
CA ALA A 265 -13.45 12.08 -0.84
C ALA A 265 -14.04 11.03 -1.81
N PHE A 266 -13.58 9.78 -1.76
CA PHE A 266 -14.02 8.73 -2.67
C PHE A 266 -15.37 8.11 -2.31
N GLN A 267 -15.78 8.11 -1.04
CA GLN A 267 -17.09 7.61 -0.64
C GLN A 267 -18.22 8.59 -1.03
N SER A 268 -18.12 9.85 -0.61
CA SER A 268 -19.20 10.82 -0.85
C SER A 268 -18.76 12.29 -0.88
N GLY A 269 -17.58 12.63 -0.34
CA GLY A 269 -17.13 14.01 -0.17
C GLY A 269 -16.78 14.75 -1.46
N GLY A 270 -16.46 14.04 -2.55
CA GLY A 270 -16.05 14.66 -3.82
C GLY A 270 -14.54 14.61 -4.01
N ILE A 271 -14.06 13.82 -4.98
CA ILE A 271 -12.64 13.71 -5.32
C ILE A 271 -12.03 15.01 -5.86
N SER A 272 -12.85 15.97 -6.31
CA SER A 272 -12.36 17.30 -6.68
C SER A 272 -11.72 18.08 -5.52
N SER A 273 -12.11 17.77 -4.27
CA SER A 273 -11.53 18.37 -3.05
C SER A 273 -10.09 17.96 -2.78
N LEU A 274 -9.58 16.93 -3.47
CA LEU A 274 -8.22 16.44 -3.31
C LEU A 274 -7.18 17.30 -4.05
N ASN A 275 -7.60 18.33 -4.78
CA ASN A 275 -6.64 19.30 -5.31
C ASN A 275 -6.04 20.12 -4.16
N GLY A 276 -4.73 20.35 -4.18
CA GLY A 276 -4.04 21.14 -3.17
C GLY A 276 -3.74 20.41 -1.87
N LEU A 277 -3.49 19.08 -1.89
CA LEU A 277 -3.11 18.35 -0.66
C LEU A 277 -1.93 18.99 0.09
N GLU A 278 -0.96 19.55 -0.64
CA GLU A 278 0.19 20.26 -0.06
C GLU A 278 -0.19 21.43 0.84
N SER A 279 -1.36 22.06 0.62
CA SER A 279 -1.82 23.21 1.40
C SER A 279 -2.56 22.85 2.70
N ARG A 280 -2.66 21.56 3.04
CA ARG A 280 -3.45 21.09 4.19
C ARG A 280 -2.74 21.18 5.54
N GLY A 281 -1.51 21.68 5.59
CA GLY A 281 -0.70 21.76 6.82
C GLY A 281 -0.29 20.38 7.35
N TRP A 282 -0.25 19.39 6.46
CA TRP A 282 0.20 18.03 6.75
C TRP A 282 1.73 17.94 6.69
N VAL A 283 2.29 16.75 6.94
CA VAL A 283 3.72 16.54 6.70
C VAL A 283 4.02 16.87 5.23
N ALA A 284 5.04 17.69 4.99
CA ALA A 284 5.39 18.08 3.62
C ALA A 284 5.63 16.85 2.75
N SER A 285 5.21 16.88 1.48
CA SER A 285 5.28 15.74 0.56
C SER A 285 6.68 15.11 0.45
N SER A 286 7.75 15.88 0.62
CA SER A 286 9.13 15.37 0.60
C SER A 286 9.51 14.48 1.80
N GLY A 287 8.69 14.42 2.84
CA GLY A 287 8.89 13.59 4.03
C GLY A 287 7.62 12.84 4.45
N ALA A 288 6.66 12.68 3.54
CA ALA A 288 5.41 11.96 3.81
C ALA A 288 5.42 10.60 3.13
N ASN A 289 5.09 9.53 3.85
CA ASN A 289 4.74 8.24 3.28
C ASN A 289 3.21 8.10 3.25
N VAL A 290 2.63 7.80 2.08
CA VAL A 290 1.18 7.78 1.88
C VAL A 290 0.70 6.44 1.39
N PHE A 291 -0.53 6.09 1.77
CA PHE A 291 -1.17 4.83 1.43
C PHE A 291 -2.69 5.03 1.41
N VAL A 292 -3.40 4.25 0.60
CA VAL A 292 -4.88 4.19 0.65
C VAL A 292 -5.34 3.39 1.87
N ALA A 293 -4.56 2.37 2.23
CA ALA A 293 -4.69 1.56 3.43
C ALA A 293 -3.34 0.93 3.74
N ASN A 294 -3.11 0.61 5.01
CA ASN A 294 -2.04 -0.25 5.50
C ASN A 294 -2.66 -1.44 6.25
N HIS A 295 -1.82 -2.30 6.83
CA HIS A 295 -2.27 -3.50 7.55
C HIS A 295 -3.25 -3.24 8.71
N ASP A 296 -3.15 -2.10 9.42
CA ASP A 296 -4.10 -1.73 10.48
C ASP A 296 -5.36 -1.10 9.91
N THR A 297 -5.19 -0.05 9.10
CA THR A 297 -6.30 0.77 8.62
C THR A 297 -7.22 0.03 7.66
N GLU A 298 -6.75 -1.00 6.94
CA GLU A 298 -7.61 -1.86 6.12
C GLU A 298 -8.68 -2.60 6.95
N ARG A 299 -8.43 -2.74 8.26
CA ARG A 299 -9.28 -3.42 9.24
C ARG A 299 -10.18 -2.46 10.01
N GLU A 300 -10.05 -1.16 9.77
CA GLU A 300 -10.75 -0.10 10.47
C GLU A 300 -11.68 0.67 9.51
N PRO A 301 -12.73 1.33 10.02
CA PRO A 301 -13.60 2.18 9.20
C PRO A 301 -12.92 3.48 8.75
N THR A 302 -11.68 3.75 9.18
CA THR A 302 -10.92 4.98 8.94
C THR A 302 -10.28 5.06 7.56
N ALA A 303 -10.30 3.97 6.79
CA ALA A 303 -9.74 3.87 5.44
C ALA A 303 -10.68 3.16 4.46
N LEU A 304 -10.33 3.22 3.17
CA LEU A 304 -10.87 2.29 2.18
C LEU A 304 -10.14 0.96 2.29
N SER A 305 -10.76 -0.13 1.84
CA SER A 305 -10.12 -1.45 1.76
C SER A 305 -10.50 -2.16 0.47
N TYR A 306 -9.96 -3.36 0.25
CA TYR A 306 -10.41 -4.22 -0.85
C TYR A 306 -11.95 -4.44 -0.83
N LYS A 307 -12.59 -4.32 0.34
CA LYS A 307 -14.06 -4.43 0.51
C LYS A 307 -14.82 -3.22 -0.06
N SER A 308 -14.14 -2.09 -0.32
CA SER A 308 -14.75 -0.89 -0.91
C SER A 308 -14.96 -1.00 -2.43
N GLY A 309 -14.59 -2.11 -3.07
CA GLY A 309 -14.82 -2.32 -4.50
C GLY A 309 -14.03 -1.34 -5.38
N SER A 310 -14.66 -0.84 -6.44
CA SER A 310 -13.99 -0.02 -7.47
C SER A 310 -13.37 1.27 -6.93
N ILE A 311 -13.94 1.90 -5.89
CA ILE A 311 -13.41 3.15 -5.34
C ILE A 311 -12.04 2.96 -4.67
N TYR A 312 -11.73 1.78 -4.14
CA TYR A 312 -10.39 1.47 -3.62
C TYR A 312 -9.35 1.46 -4.74
N THR A 313 -9.69 0.88 -5.88
CA THR A 313 -8.83 0.88 -7.08
C THR A 313 -8.62 2.31 -7.58
N LEU A 314 -9.68 3.12 -7.68
CA LEU A 314 -9.57 4.53 -8.11
C LEU A 314 -8.76 5.38 -7.13
N ALA A 315 -8.88 5.13 -5.82
CA ALA A 315 -8.06 5.79 -4.80
C ALA A 315 -6.56 5.46 -4.98
N ASN A 316 -6.22 4.22 -5.32
CA ASN A 316 -4.83 3.84 -5.63
C ASN A 316 -4.35 4.49 -6.93
N VAL A 317 -5.21 4.59 -7.96
CA VAL A 317 -4.90 5.35 -9.19
C VAL A 317 -4.58 6.81 -8.84
N PHE A 318 -5.39 7.46 -8.00
CA PHE A 318 -5.13 8.82 -7.55
C PHE A 318 -3.81 8.93 -6.77
N MET A 319 -3.57 8.06 -5.80
CA MET A 319 -2.35 8.06 -4.99
C MET A 319 -1.09 7.93 -5.85
N LEU A 320 -1.10 7.02 -6.82
CA LEU A 320 0.03 6.83 -7.73
C LEU A 320 0.17 8.01 -8.70
N ALA A 321 -0.94 8.66 -9.08
CA ALA A 321 -0.94 9.78 -10.00
C ALA A 321 -0.57 11.14 -9.39
N TYR A 322 -0.95 11.40 -8.14
CA TYR A 322 -0.80 12.71 -7.49
C TYR A 322 0.60 12.85 -6.84
N PRO A 323 1.28 14.01 -6.94
CA PRO A 323 2.65 14.20 -6.46
C PRO A 323 2.75 14.50 -4.96
N TYR A 324 2.00 13.79 -4.12
CA TYR A 324 2.04 13.97 -2.67
C TYR A 324 2.60 12.70 -2.01
N GLY A 325 3.76 12.81 -1.36
CA GLY A 325 4.40 11.73 -0.62
C GLY A 325 5.01 10.60 -1.46
N THR A 326 5.69 9.70 -0.75
CA THR A 326 6.17 8.40 -1.21
C THR A 326 5.03 7.38 -1.09
N PRO A 327 4.52 6.79 -2.19
CA PRO A 327 3.36 5.90 -2.15
C PRO A 327 3.72 4.46 -1.73
N THR A 328 2.94 3.91 -0.79
CA THR A 328 2.94 2.50 -0.40
C THR A 328 1.63 1.83 -0.79
N VAL A 329 1.70 0.75 -1.56
CA VAL A 329 0.58 -0.12 -1.91
C VAL A 329 0.53 -1.28 -0.94
N LEU A 330 -0.58 -1.45 -0.22
CA LEU A 330 -0.82 -2.64 0.61
C LEU A 330 -1.12 -3.85 -0.26
N SER A 331 -0.53 -5.00 0.08
CA SER A 331 -0.95 -6.31 -0.41
C SER A 331 -1.23 -7.22 0.77
N SER A 332 -2.49 -7.59 0.93
CA SER A 332 -3.05 -8.25 2.11
C SER A 332 -3.83 -9.49 1.69
N TYR A 333 -4.71 -9.96 2.57
CA TYR A 333 -5.53 -11.15 2.41
C TYR A 333 -6.96 -10.90 2.92
N THR A 334 -7.85 -11.82 2.60
CA THR A 334 -9.25 -11.78 2.98
C THR A 334 -9.38 -12.10 4.46
N PHE A 335 -10.14 -11.30 5.21
CA PHE A 335 -10.44 -11.56 6.61
C PHE A 335 -11.89 -11.24 6.95
N SER A 336 -12.46 -12.06 7.83
CA SER A 336 -13.80 -11.88 8.40
C SER A 336 -13.80 -11.06 9.69
N ASP A 337 -12.67 -11.03 10.39
CA ASP A 337 -12.46 -10.33 11.66
C ASP A 337 -11.12 -9.58 11.64
N ARG A 338 -11.00 -8.55 12.47
CA ARG A 338 -9.81 -7.69 12.59
C ARG A 338 -8.54 -8.49 12.86
N ASP A 339 -8.58 -9.47 13.75
CA ASP A 339 -7.36 -10.10 14.27
C ASP A 339 -6.88 -11.31 13.47
N VAL A 340 -7.62 -11.69 12.42
CA VAL A 340 -7.29 -12.84 11.58
C VAL A 340 -5.89 -12.69 10.95
N GLY A 341 -5.02 -13.66 11.23
CA GLY A 341 -3.73 -13.80 10.57
C GLY A 341 -3.83 -14.37 9.15
N SER A 342 -2.73 -14.29 8.43
CA SER A 342 -2.61 -14.70 7.03
C SER A 342 -3.09 -16.13 6.77
N PRO A 343 -3.74 -16.39 5.62
CA PRO A 343 -4.08 -17.74 5.20
C PRO A 343 -2.80 -18.55 4.91
N SER A 344 -2.95 -19.88 4.89
CA SER A 344 -1.88 -20.80 4.48
C SER A 344 -0.54 -20.58 5.22
N ASN A 345 -0.60 -20.18 6.49
CA ASN A 345 0.58 -19.85 7.32
C ASN A 345 1.53 -18.84 6.63
N GLY A 346 0.98 -17.87 5.90
CA GLY A 346 1.76 -16.84 5.22
C GLY A 346 2.34 -17.26 3.86
N VAL A 347 2.10 -18.48 3.38
CA VAL A 347 2.51 -18.88 2.02
C VAL A 347 1.65 -18.11 1.01
N GLY A 348 2.25 -17.07 0.45
CA GLY A 348 1.63 -16.16 -0.51
C GLY A 348 1.22 -16.86 -1.80
N SER A 349 0.02 -16.55 -2.30
CA SER A 349 -0.52 -17.14 -3.53
C SER A 349 -1.25 -16.10 -4.37
N CYS A 350 -0.72 -15.84 -5.56
CA CYS A 350 -1.35 -14.97 -6.56
C CYS A 350 -1.57 -15.72 -7.88
N SER A 351 -2.57 -15.29 -8.66
CA SER A 351 -2.84 -15.80 -10.00
C SER A 351 -3.22 -14.65 -10.93
N GLY A 352 -2.54 -14.53 -12.08
CA GLY A 352 -2.77 -13.45 -13.04
C GLY A 352 -2.67 -12.07 -12.38
N SER A 353 -3.75 -11.30 -12.48
CA SER A 353 -3.91 -9.94 -11.94
C SER A 353 -4.57 -9.89 -10.55
N GLY A 354 -4.67 -11.01 -9.84
CA GLY A 354 -5.34 -11.09 -8.54
C GLY A 354 -4.73 -12.12 -7.60
N GLY A 355 -5.36 -12.27 -6.44
CA GLY A 355 -4.95 -13.25 -5.44
C GLY A 355 -5.65 -14.60 -5.59
N ALA A 356 -5.10 -15.60 -4.92
CA ALA A 356 -5.66 -16.94 -4.83
C ALA A 356 -5.58 -17.44 -3.37
N ASN A 357 -6.38 -18.45 -3.01
CA ASN A 357 -6.35 -19.08 -1.69
C ASN A 357 -6.49 -18.09 -0.51
N GLY A 358 -7.37 -17.09 -0.67
CA GLY A 358 -7.63 -16.08 0.36
C GLY A 358 -6.74 -14.84 0.29
N TRP A 359 -5.63 -14.85 -0.45
CA TRP A 359 -4.84 -13.65 -0.71
C TRP A 359 -5.57 -12.68 -1.65
N GLN A 360 -5.34 -11.38 -1.48
CA GLN A 360 -5.93 -10.33 -2.33
C GLN A 360 -5.00 -9.93 -3.49
N CYS A 361 -3.68 -9.93 -3.24
CA CYS A 361 -2.64 -9.52 -4.19
C CYS A 361 -2.94 -8.19 -4.89
N GLN A 362 -3.35 -7.16 -4.13
CA GLN A 362 -3.74 -5.85 -4.67
C GLN A 362 -2.67 -5.25 -5.59
N HIS A 363 -1.40 -5.51 -5.30
CA HIS A 363 -0.27 -5.08 -6.11
C HIS A 363 -0.27 -5.59 -7.56
N ARG A 364 -1.00 -6.68 -7.85
CA ARG A 364 -1.18 -7.27 -9.19
C ARG A 364 -2.41 -6.75 -9.93
N TRP A 365 -3.31 -6.04 -9.25
CA TRP A 365 -4.52 -5.53 -9.88
C TRP A 365 -4.13 -4.63 -11.04
N THR A 366 -4.73 -4.87 -12.21
CA THR A 366 -4.28 -4.30 -13.50
C THR A 366 -4.04 -2.79 -13.41
N ALA A 367 -4.98 -2.06 -12.83
CA ALA A 367 -4.87 -0.61 -12.65
C ALA A 367 -3.71 -0.20 -11.73
N ILE A 368 -3.50 -0.90 -10.60
CA ILE A 368 -2.44 -0.59 -9.64
C ILE A 368 -1.07 -0.89 -10.28
N ALA A 369 -0.91 -2.08 -10.88
CA ALA A 369 0.32 -2.49 -11.54
C ALA A 369 0.70 -1.56 -12.72
N GLY A 370 -0.29 -1.15 -13.53
CA GLY A 370 -0.06 -0.20 -14.60
C GLY A 370 0.27 1.20 -14.09
N MET A 371 -0.38 1.65 -13.01
CA MET A 371 -0.08 2.93 -12.37
C MET A 371 1.27 2.98 -11.67
N VAL A 372 1.84 1.85 -11.24
CA VAL A 372 3.24 1.79 -10.78
C VAL A 372 4.20 2.17 -11.90
N LYS A 373 4.01 1.62 -13.10
CA LYS A 373 4.81 2.00 -14.28
C LYS A 373 4.59 3.46 -14.65
N TRP A 374 3.35 3.93 -14.61
CA TRP A 374 3.01 5.32 -14.83
C TRP A 374 3.74 6.24 -13.85
N ARG A 375 3.70 5.96 -12.54
CA ARG A 375 4.37 6.77 -11.50
C ARG A 375 5.86 6.88 -11.74
N ASN A 376 6.52 5.78 -12.12
CA ASN A 376 7.96 5.77 -12.40
C ASN A 376 8.32 6.52 -13.69
N GLY A 377 7.41 6.58 -14.66
CA GLY A 377 7.61 7.25 -15.95
C GLY A 377 7.17 8.71 -15.99
N VAL A 378 6.59 9.23 -14.92
CA VAL A 378 5.94 10.54 -14.88
C VAL A 378 6.52 11.43 -13.78
N SER A 379 6.79 12.69 -14.13
CA SER A 379 7.37 13.69 -13.23
C SER A 379 6.74 15.06 -13.42
N GLY A 380 7.07 16.00 -12.53
CA GLY A 380 6.58 17.39 -12.56
C GLY A 380 5.35 17.61 -11.68
N SER A 381 4.93 18.88 -11.60
CA SER A 381 3.77 19.33 -10.83
C SER A 381 2.46 18.98 -11.54
N VAL A 382 1.36 19.05 -10.78
CA VAL A 382 0.00 18.99 -11.34
C VAL A 382 -0.21 20.20 -12.26
N ASN A 383 -0.77 19.95 -13.45
CA ASN A 383 -1.22 20.97 -14.39
C ASN A 383 -2.53 20.52 -15.08
N ASN A 384 -3.11 21.37 -15.93
CA ASN A 384 -4.31 21.05 -16.71
C ASN A 384 -5.44 20.43 -15.87
N TRP A 385 -5.63 20.91 -14.64
CA TRP A 385 -6.66 20.38 -13.74
C TRP A 385 -8.05 20.69 -14.30
N VAL A 386 -8.88 19.67 -14.40
CA VAL A 386 -10.27 19.74 -14.86
C VAL A 386 -11.15 19.07 -13.83
N THR A 387 -12.23 19.75 -13.44
CA THR A 387 -13.33 19.18 -12.67
C THR A 387 -14.53 19.00 -13.60
N GLY A 388 -15.14 17.81 -13.59
CA GLY A 388 -16.46 17.56 -14.17
C GLY A 388 -17.54 17.86 -13.14
N THR A 389 -18.18 16.83 -12.60
CA THR A 389 -18.83 16.90 -11.28
C THR A 389 -17.79 16.91 -10.14
N ASN A 390 -18.23 17.03 -8.89
CA ASN A 390 -17.36 16.85 -7.73
C ASN A 390 -16.73 15.44 -7.65
N GLN A 391 -17.26 14.47 -8.39
CA GLN A 391 -16.77 13.08 -8.47
C GLN A 391 -15.92 12.81 -9.73
N GLN A 392 -15.55 13.84 -10.50
CA GLN A 392 -14.84 13.70 -11.76
C GLN A 392 -13.67 14.68 -11.83
N ILE A 393 -12.46 14.15 -11.98
CA ILE A 393 -11.24 14.95 -12.10
C ILE A 393 -10.38 14.46 -13.26
N ALA A 394 -9.65 15.37 -13.88
CA ALA A 394 -8.53 15.05 -14.75
C ALA A 394 -7.39 16.03 -14.50
N PHE A 395 -6.15 15.59 -14.68
CA PHE A 395 -4.99 16.46 -14.59
C PHE A 395 -3.77 15.87 -15.28
N GLY A 396 -2.86 16.75 -15.69
CA GLY A 396 -1.53 16.38 -16.15
C GLY A 396 -0.48 16.43 -15.05
N ARG A 397 0.66 15.79 -15.32
CA ARG A 397 1.87 15.81 -14.50
C ARG A 397 3.06 16.19 -15.39
N GLY A 398 3.49 17.45 -15.26
CA GLY A 398 4.48 18.03 -16.17
C GLY A 398 4.06 17.85 -17.63
N SER A 399 4.98 17.44 -18.50
CA SER A 399 4.70 17.08 -19.89
C SER A 399 4.66 15.57 -20.14
N SER A 400 4.69 14.77 -19.07
CA SER A 400 4.99 13.34 -19.16
C SER A 400 3.79 12.43 -18.92
N GLY A 401 2.74 12.90 -18.22
CA GLY A 401 1.57 12.10 -17.91
C GLY A 401 0.27 12.89 -17.85
N PHE A 402 -0.85 12.20 -18.07
CA PHE A 402 -2.20 12.71 -17.92
C PHE A 402 -3.12 11.61 -17.38
N VAL A 403 -3.96 11.94 -16.40
CA VAL A 403 -4.90 11.01 -15.76
C VAL A 403 -6.31 11.58 -15.75
N VAL A 404 -7.30 10.71 -15.90
CA VAL A 404 -8.73 11.01 -15.78
C VAL A 404 -9.35 10.01 -14.81
N ILE A 405 -10.07 10.48 -13.79
CA ILE A 405 -10.73 9.64 -12.79
C ILE A 405 -12.21 10.02 -12.74
N ASN A 406 -13.08 9.05 -13.02
CA ASN A 406 -14.52 9.17 -12.91
C ASN A 406 -15.04 8.31 -11.75
N ASN A 407 -15.23 8.94 -10.60
CA ASN A 407 -15.84 8.31 -9.44
C ASN A 407 -17.37 8.48 -9.40
N ALA A 408 -18.00 9.00 -10.47
CA ALA A 408 -19.45 9.06 -10.56
C ALA A 408 -20.05 7.71 -11.00
N ASP A 409 -21.36 7.55 -10.79
CA ASP A 409 -22.13 6.37 -11.21
C ASP A 409 -22.61 6.44 -12.66
N SER A 410 -22.22 7.48 -13.39
CA SER A 410 -22.50 7.65 -14.82
C SER A 410 -21.20 7.86 -15.61
N ALA A 411 -21.24 7.54 -16.91
CA ALA A 411 -20.10 7.73 -17.79
C ALA A 411 -19.79 9.23 -18.01
N TRP A 412 -18.52 9.56 -18.20
CA TRP A 412 -18.05 10.91 -18.47
C TRP A 412 -17.37 10.99 -19.83
N THR A 413 -18.03 11.62 -20.80
CA THR A 413 -17.45 11.89 -22.13
C THR A 413 -16.97 13.34 -22.21
N ARG A 414 -15.70 13.54 -22.53
CA ARG A 414 -15.11 14.88 -22.68
C ARG A 414 -13.88 14.86 -23.59
N THR A 415 -13.63 16.00 -24.23
CA THR A 415 -12.33 16.32 -24.84
C THR A 415 -11.44 16.99 -23.80
N PHE A 416 -10.31 16.37 -23.52
CA PHE A 416 -9.34 16.82 -22.52
C PHE A 416 -8.16 17.51 -23.20
N THR A 417 -7.76 18.67 -22.67
CA THR A 417 -6.50 19.32 -23.03
C THR A 417 -5.37 18.72 -22.22
N THR A 418 -4.38 18.15 -22.90
CA THR A 418 -3.29 17.38 -22.29
C THR A 418 -1.94 17.98 -22.68
N PRO A 419 -0.93 17.92 -21.79
CA PRO A 419 0.43 18.35 -22.13
C PRO A 419 1.21 17.29 -22.93
N LEU A 420 0.63 16.11 -23.16
CA LEU A 420 1.24 15.05 -23.95
C LEU A 420 1.36 15.45 -25.43
N ALA A 421 2.49 15.09 -26.05
CA ALA A 421 2.69 15.26 -27.48
C ALA A 421 1.76 14.35 -28.30
N ALA A 422 1.58 14.66 -29.58
CA ALA A 422 0.72 13.87 -30.46
C ALA A 422 1.25 12.43 -30.63
N ASN A 423 0.47 11.45 -30.21
CA ASN A 423 0.75 10.01 -30.37
C ASN A 423 -0.48 9.18 -29.96
N SER A 424 -0.42 7.85 -30.14
CA SER A 424 -1.33 6.91 -29.51
C SER A 424 -0.70 6.37 -28.23
N TYR A 425 -1.40 6.49 -27.11
CA TYR A 425 -0.92 6.06 -25.80
C TYR A 425 -1.80 4.94 -25.26
N CYS A 426 -1.18 3.90 -24.71
CA CYS A 426 -1.88 2.87 -23.97
C CYS A 426 -2.45 3.44 -22.67
N ASP A 427 -3.65 3.01 -22.33
CA ASP A 427 -4.24 3.26 -21.03
C ASP A 427 -3.66 2.28 -20.00
N MET A 428 -2.93 2.83 -19.04
CA MET A 428 -2.28 2.07 -17.97
C MET A 428 -3.25 1.61 -16.89
N VAL A 429 -4.50 2.10 -16.88
CA VAL A 429 -5.51 1.63 -15.93
C VAL A 429 -6.15 0.33 -16.42
N SER A 430 -6.42 0.22 -17.73
CA SER A 430 -7.05 -0.97 -18.33
C SER A 430 -6.07 -2.03 -18.84
N GLY A 431 -4.76 -1.75 -18.86
CA GLY A 431 -3.77 -2.72 -19.30
C GLY A 431 -2.33 -2.22 -19.25
N ALA A 432 -1.50 -2.76 -20.14
CA ALA A 432 -0.09 -2.45 -20.25
C ALA A 432 0.31 -2.16 -21.69
N ALA A 433 1.39 -1.40 -21.85
CA ALA A 433 2.11 -1.26 -23.11
C ALA A 433 3.17 -2.36 -23.25
N ALA A 434 3.17 -3.06 -24.38
CA ALA A 434 4.17 -4.05 -24.74
C ALA A 434 4.44 -4.00 -26.25
N SER A 435 5.69 -3.73 -26.63
CA SER A 435 6.15 -3.75 -28.04
C SER A 435 5.28 -2.91 -28.99
N GLY A 436 4.91 -1.70 -28.58
CA GLY A 436 4.08 -0.79 -29.37
C GLY A 436 2.59 -1.17 -29.44
N LYS A 437 2.15 -2.18 -28.67
CA LYS A 437 0.75 -2.58 -28.55
C LYS A 437 0.24 -2.40 -27.13
N CYS A 438 -1.05 -2.15 -26.99
CA CYS A 438 -1.71 -2.07 -25.70
C CYS A 438 -2.49 -3.36 -25.45
N THR A 439 -2.37 -3.94 -24.25
CA THR A 439 -3.23 -5.05 -23.83
C THR A 439 -4.63 -4.56 -23.43
N GLY A 440 -4.72 -3.30 -23.02
CA GLY A 440 -5.96 -2.58 -22.74
C GLY A 440 -6.30 -1.57 -23.83
N ALA A 441 -7.06 -0.53 -23.45
CA ALA A 441 -7.43 0.55 -24.36
C ALA A 441 -6.24 1.41 -24.78
N SER A 442 -6.43 2.19 -25.85
CA SER A 442 -5.50 3.25 -26.25
C SER A 442 -6.24 4.52 -26.66
N PHE A 443 -5.59 5.66 -26.52
CA PHE A 443 -6.12 6.98 -26.83
C PHE A 443 -5.14 7.77 -27.68
N THR A 444 -5.64 8.34 -28.77
CA THR A 444 -4.85 9.18 -29.68
C THR A 444 -4.93 10.63 -29.24
N VAL A 445 -3.78 11.22 -28.94
CA VAL A 445 -3.60 12.65 -28.72
C VAL A 445 -3.27 13.32 -30.04
N SER A 446 -4.01 14.36 -30.38
CA SER A 446 -3.75 15.22 -31.54
C SER A 446 -4.05 16.67 -31.18
N GLY A 447 -3.19 17.60 -31.62
CA GLY A 447 -3.34 19.02 -31.31
C GLY A 447 -3.37 19.34 -29.81
N GLY A 448 -2.69 18.55 -28.97
CA GLY A 448 -2.71 18.71 -27.51
C GLY A 448 -4.03 18.30 -26.85
N THR A 449 -4.87 17.52 -27.54
CA THR A 449 -6.17 17.08 -27.01
C THR A 449 -6.42 15.60 -27.29
N PHE A 450 -7.29 14.97 -26.50
CA PHE A 450 -7.89 13.68 -26.81
C PHE A 450 -9.33 13.64 -26.28
N THR A 451 -10.20 12.88 -26.93
CA THR A 451 -11.58 12.64 -26.47
C THR A 451 -11.68 11.25 -25.89
N ALA A 452 -12.31 11.11 -24.73
CA ALA A 452 -12.55 9.83 -24.08
C ALA A 452 -13.93 9.80 -23.43
N THR A 453 -14.53 8.60 -23.40
CA THR A 453 -15.67 8.25 -22.56
C THR A 453 -15.16 7.38 -21.44
N ILE A 454 -15.13 7.92 -20.22
CA ILE A 454 -14.70 7.18 -19.03
C ILE A 454 -15.95 6.57 -18.39
N PRO A 455 -16.07 5.23 -18.31
CA PRO A 455 -17.21 4.59 -17.67
C PRO A 455 -17.40 5.04 -16.21
N ALA A 456 -18.58 4.77 -15.66
CA ALA A 456 -18.84 4.93 -14.23
C ALA A 456 -17.79 4.15 -13.42
N ARG A 457 -17.32 4.75 -12.31
CA ARG A 457 -16.33 4.16 -11.40
C ARG A 457 -15.08 3.60 -12.10
N SER A 458 -14.52 4.39 -13.02
CA SER A 458 -13.36 4.01 -13.84
C SER A 458 -12.38 5.17 -14.00
N ALA A 459 -11.21 4.88 -14.57
CA ALA A 459 -10.16 5.85 -14.82
C ALA A 459 -9.38 5.51 -16.10
N VAL A 460 -8.65 6.49 -16.62
CA VAL A 460 -7.68 6.35 -17.72
C VAL A 460 -6.40 7.06 -17.33
N ALA A 461 -5.25 6.47 -17.64
CA ALA A 461 -3.95 7.08 -17.42
C ALA A 461 -3.01 6.88 -18.61
N LEU A 462 -2.53 7.98 -19.17
CA LEU A 462 -1.66 8.04 -20.33
C LEU A 462 -0.30 8.63 -19.92
N PHE A 463 0.79 8.14 -20.48
CA PHE A 463 2.11 8.74 -20.27
C PHE A 463 3.08 8.46 -21.42
N THR A 464 4.13 9.26 -21.51
CA THR A 464 5.11 9.24 -22.60
C THR A 464 5.88 7.93 -22.75
N GLY A 465 5.94 7.10 -21.71
CA GLY A 465 6.59 5.79 -21.73
C GLY A 465 5.68 4.63 -22.19
N ALA A 466 4.42 4.89 -22.53
CA ALA A 466 3.46 3.87 -22.96
C ALA A 466 2.83 4.21 -24.32
N ILE A 467 3.67 4.50 -25.32
CA ILE A 467 3.22 4.66 -26.70
C ILE A 467 2.86 3.30 -27.28
N GLY A 468 1.67 3.20 -27.87
CA GLY A 468 1.22 1.99 -28.53
C GLY A 468 -0.21 2.10 -29.02
N THR A 469 -0.56 1.19 -29.93
CA THR A 469 -1.92 1.06 -30.44
C THR A 469 -2.56 -0.20 -29.85
N GLY A 470 -3.70 -0.03 -29.20
CA GLY A 470 -4.56 -1.13 -28.77
C GLY A 470 -5.84 -1.17 -29.59
N SER A 471 -6.68 -2.16 -29.32
CA SER A 471 -8.10 -2.08 -29.68
C SER A 471 -8.62 -0.74 -29.16
N GLY A 472 -9.04 0.14 -30.07
CA GLY A 472 -9.30 1.55 -29.77
C GLY A 472 -10.22 1.70 -28.56
N GLY A 473 -10.11 2.80 -27.82
CA GLY A 473 -10.96 3.15 -26.68
C GLY A 473 -12.48 3.27 -26.96
N GLY A 474 -12.99 2.60 -27.98
CA GLY A 474 -14.40 2.28 -28.17
C GLY A 474 -14.81 1.10 -27.30
N SER A 475 -16.00 1.18 -26.74
CA SER A 475 -16.65 0.07 -26.07
C SER A 475 -17.50 -0.74 -27.05
N VAL A 476 -17.60 -2.04 -26.83
CA VAL A 476 -18.59 -2.91 -27.47
C VAL A 476 -19.58 -3.44 -26.45
N THR A 477 -20.80 -3.74 -26.89
CA THR A 477 -21.82 -4.31 -26.01
C THR A 477 -21.70 -5.83 -26.01
N MET A 478 -21.38 -6.41 -24.86
CA MET A 478 -21.44 -7.85 -24.63
C MET A 478 -22.76 -8.22 -23.98
N ASN A 479 -23.56 -9.03 -24.66
CA ASN A 479 -24.82 -9.56 -24.15
C ASN A 479 -24.56 -10.94 -23.54
N PHE A 480 -24.60 -11.03 -22.22
CA PHE A 480 -24.45 -12.28 -21.49
C PHE A 480 -25.81 -12.92 -21.32
N ARG A 481 -25.93 -14.20 -21.69
CA ARG A 481 -27.13 -15.00 -21.51
C ARG A 481 -26.71 -16.31 -20.85
N VAL A 482 -27.30 -16.65 -19.71
CA VAL A 482 -27.03 -17.93 -19.04
C VAL A 482 -28.33 -18.67 -18.75
N ASN A 483 -28.40 -19.94 -19.15
CA ASN A 483 -29.46 -20.85 -18.73
C ASN A 483 -29.17 -21.34 -17.31
N ALA A 484 -29.96 -20.90 -16.33
CA ALA A 484 -29.77 -21.21 -14.92
C ALA A 484 -31.13 -21.34 -14.20
N ASN A 485 -31.44 -22.55 -13.74
CA ASN A 485 -32.61 -22.78 -12.89
C ASN A 485 -32.31 -22.35 -11.45
N THR A 486 -33.26 -21.64 -10.84
CA THR A 486 -33.14 -21.10 -9.49
C THR A 486 -34.36 -21.49 -8.63
N THR A 487 -34.18 -21.46 -7.30
CA THR A 487 -35.30 -21.49 -6.37
C THR A 487 -35.84 -20.08 -6.13
N PHE A 488 -37.10 -19.97 -5.69
CA PHE A 488 -37.71 -18.68 -5.41
C PHE A 488 -36.85 -17.87 -4.41
N GLY A 489 -36.54 -16.61 -4.76
CA GLY A 489 -35.70 -15.70 -3.98
C GLY A 489 -34.20 -15.73 -4.36
N ASP A 490 -33.73 -16.71 -5.11
CA ASP A 490 -32.36 -16.71 -5.65
C ASP A 490 -32.26 -15.83 -6.91
N ASN A 491 -31.12 -15.17 -7.08
CA ASN A 491 -30.85 -14.32 -8.24
C ASN A 491 -29.48 -14.61 -8.84
N ILE A 492 -29.36 -14.47 -10.16
CA ILE A 492 -28.11 -14.68 -10.90
C ILE A 492 -27.43 -13.34 -11.18
N PHE A 493 -26.11 -13.32 -11.04
CA PHE A 493 -25.25 -12.17 -11.27
C PHE A 493 -24.04 -12.57 -12.13
N LEU A 494 -23.42 -11.58 -12.77
CA LEU A 494 -22.20 -11.69 -13.56
C LEU A 494 -21.03 -11.02 -12.83
N ALA A 495 -19.88 -11.68 -12.79
CA ALA A 495 -18.63 -11.09 -12.31
C ALA A 495 -17.44 -11.53 -13.18
N GLY A 496 -16.37 -10.73 -13.22
CA GLY A 496 -15.20 -11.01 -14.04
C GLY A 496 -14.02 -10.11 -13.72
N GLU A 497 -12.92 -10.30 -14.43
CA GLU A 497 -11.62 -9.72 -14.06
C GLU A 497 -11.53 -8.20 -14.28
N ASN A 498 -12.19 -7.68 -15.30
CA ASN A 498 -12.16 -6.26 -15.62
C ASN A 498 -13.06 -5.47 -14.65
N SER A 499 -12.75 -4.19 -14.45
CA SER A 499 -13.57 -3.29 -13.62
C SER A 499 -15.03 -3.21 -14.09
N GLN A 500 -15.27 -3.29 -15.40
CA GLN A 500 -16.61 -3.32 -16.00
C GLN A 500 -17.41 -4.57 -15.62
N LEU A 501 -16.75 -5.64 -15.14
CA LEU A 501 -17.34 -6.87 -14.64
C LEU A 501 -17.19 -7.02 -13.12
N GLY A 502 -16.90 -5.93 -12.41
CA GLY A 502 -16.83 -5.94 -10.95
C GLY A 502 -15.54 -6.51 -10.36
N ALA A 503 -14.49 -6.74 -11.16
CA ALA A 503 -13.17 -7.18 -10.71
C ALA A 503 -13.19 -8.35 -9.72
N TRP A 504 -13.99 -9.38 -10.02
CA TRP A 504 -14.24 -10.57 -9.20
C TRP A 504 -14.87 -10.34 -7.81
N ALA A 505 -15.25 -9.12 -7.45
CA ALA A 505 -15.90 -8.85 -6.17
C ALA A 505 -17.39 -9.23 -6.21
N PRO A 506 -17.89 -10.17 -5.39
CA PRO A 506 -19.32 -10.52 -5.34
C PRO A 506 -20.23 -9.34 -5.02
N ALA A 507 -19.74 -8.39 -4.22
CA ALA A 507 -20.50 -7.18 -3.89
C ALA A 507 -20.70 -6.26 -5.11
N SER A 508 -19.78 -6.30 -6.07
CA SER A 508 -19.81 -5.51 -7.31
C SER A 508 -20.29 -6.31 -8.53
N SER A 509 -20.81 -7.53 -8.32
CA SER A 509 -21.37 -8.37 -9.38
C SER A 509 -22.62 -7.74 -9.99
N ILE A 510 -22.79 -7.88 -11.29
CA ILE A 510 -23.86 -7.24 -12.05
C ILE A 510 -25.11 -8.13 -12.02
N ALA A 511 -26.23 -7.61 -11.52
CA ALA A 511 -27.50 -8.35 -11.50
C ALA A 511 -27.98 -8.67 -12.92
N MET A 512 -28.42 -9.91 -13.14
CA MET A 512 -28.99 -10.33 -14.42
C MET A 512 -30.52 -10.33 -14.34
N SER A 513 -31.17 -10.04 -15.48
CA SER A 513 -32.63 -10.06 -15.60
C SER A 513 -33.16 -11.46 -15.88
N SER A 514 -34.19 -11.87 -15.13
CA SER A 514 -34.95 -13.11 -15.31
C SER A 514 -36.13 -12.99 -16.25
N ALA A 515 -36.27 -11.90 -17.01
CA ALA A 515 -37.41 -11.67 -17.91
C ALA A 515 -37.59 -12.77 -18.99
N SER A 516 -36.57 -13.59 -19.23
CA SER A 516 -36.59 -14.73 -20.15
C SER A 516 -36.35 -16.07 -19.45
N TYR A 517 -36.72 -16.18 -18.17
CA TYR A 517 -36.49 -17.37 -17.34
C TYR A 517 -36.86 -18.69 -18.07
N PRO A 518 -36.01 -19.73 -18.05
CA PRO A 518 -34.80 -19.91 -17.22
C PRO A 518 -33.53 -19.23 -17.76
N ILE A 519 -33.63 -18.42 -18.82
CA ILE A 519 -32.50 -17.64 -19.34
C ILE A 519 -32.42 -16.31 -18.62
N TRP A 520 -31.27 -16.08 -17.98
CA TRP A 520 -30.91 -14.81 -17.35
C TRP A 520 -30.06 -14.00 -18.31
N THR A 521 -30.31 -12.69 -18.39
CA THR A 521 -29.61 -11.82 -19.37
C THR A 521 -29.10 -10.52 -18.78
N VAL A 522 -27.96 -10.04 -19.28
CA VAL A 522 -27.47 -8.67 -19.03
C VAL A 522 -26.58 -8.21 -20.18
N SER A 523 -26.59 -6.91 -20.46
CA SER A 523 -25.69 -6.28 -21.44
C SER A 523 -24.65 -5.44 -20.72
N VAL A 524 -23.37 -5.65 -21.03
CA VAL A 524 -22.25 -4.93 -20.41
C VAL A 524 -21.40 -4.31 -21.50
N SER A 525 -21.05 -3.04 -21.31
CA SER A 525 -20.12 -2.31 -22.16
C SER A 525 -18.69 -2.72 -21.78
N LEU A 526 -17.98 -3.40 -22.68
CA LEU A 526 -16.61 -3.87 -22.48
C LEU A 526 -15.66 -3.22 -23.50
N PRO A 527 -14.35 -3.12 -23.20
CA PRO A 527 -13.38 -2.63 -24.18
C PRO A 527 -13.45 -3.48 -25.46
N ALA A 528 -13.52 -2.82 -26.62
CA ALA A 528 -13.48 -3.51 -27.90
C ALA A 528 -12.22 -4.38 -27.99
N GLY A 529 -12.31 -5.56 -28.59
CA GLY A 529 -11.13 -6.41 -28.88
C GLY A 529 -10.35 -6.91 -27.66
N SER A 530 -10.82 -6.70 -26.42
CA SER A 530 -10.11 -7.17 -25.22
C SER A 530 -10.48 -8.61 -24.89
N ALA A 531 -9.48 -9.43 -24.57
CA ALA A 531 -9.71 -10.70 -23.89
C ALA A 531 -10.15 -10.43 -22.44
N PHE A 532 -11.10 -11.22 -21.94
CA PHE A 532 -11.54 -11.13 -20.56
C PHE A 532 -12.03 -12.48 -20.01
N SER A 533 -11.98 -12.62 -18.69
CA SER A 533 -12.46 -13.77 -17.93
C SER A 533 -13.66 -13.40 -17.06
N TYR A 534 -14.62 -14.31 -16.94
CA TYR A 534 -15.87 -14.09 -16.20
C TYR A 534 -16.48 -15.40 -15.65
N LYS A 535 -17.40 -15.27 -14.69
CA LYS A 535 -18.28 -16.33 -14.18
C LYS A 535 -19.64 -15.75 -13.81
N TYR A 536 -20.63 -16.64 -13.72
CA TYR A 536 -21.88 -16.34 -13.05
C TYR A 536 -21.80 -16.70 -11.56
N LEU A 537 -22.54 -15.97 -10.74
CA LEU A 537 -22.74 -16.30 -9.33
C LEU A 537 -24.22 -16.20 -8.98
N ARG A 538 -24.66 -17.03 -8.06
CA ARG A 538 -26.01 -17.07 -7.50
C ARG A 538 -25.97 -16.49 -6.11
N LYS A 539 -26.80 -15.49 -5.85
CA LYS A 539 -27.06 -15.02 -4.48
C LYS A 539 -28.36 -15.63 -4.03
N THR A 540 -28.31 -16.44 -2.98
CA THR A 540 -29.50 -17.12 -2.45
C THR A 540 -30.35 -16.17 -1.63
N SER A 541 -31.61 -16.54 -1.43
CA SER A 541 -32.52 -15.79 -0.52
C SER A 541 -32.01 -15.66 0.91
N THR A 542 -31.13 -16.58 1.34
CA THR A 542 -30.45 -16.56 2.65
C THR A 542 -29.17 -15.72 2.69
N GLY A 543 -28.79 -15.08 1.57
CA GLY A 543 -27.60 -14.23 1.47
C GLY A 543 -26.31 -14.95 1.10
N SER A 544 -26.34 -16.27 0.84
CA SER A 544 -25.15 -17.03 0.44
C SER A 544 -24.77 -16.73 -1.02
N VAL A 545 -23.47 -16.69 -1.32
CA VAL A 545 -22.95 -16.54 -2.68
C VAL A 545 -22.42 -17.89 -3.16
N VAL A 546 -22.98 -18.41 -4.25
CA VAL A 546 -22.56 -19.66 -4.90
C VAL A 546 -22.02 -19.33 -6.29
N TRP A 547 -20.74 -19.60 -6.53
CA TRP A 547 -20.11 -19.41 -7.83
C TRP A 547 -20.32 -20.62 -8.74
N GLU A 548 -20.23 -20.40 -10.05
CA GLU A 548 -20.01 -21.50 -11.00
C GLU A 548 -18.75 -22.29 -10.68
N SER A 549 -18.75 -23.57 -11.06
CA SER A 549 -17.58 -24.44 -10.98
C SER A 549 -16.39 -23.91 -11.82
N ASP A 550 -15.17 -24.23 -11.40
CA ASP A 550 -13.95 -23.95 -12.17
C ASP A 550 -13.83 -24.83 -13.43
N PRO A 551 -13.13 -24.36 -14.48
CA PRO A 551 -12.39 -23.09 -14.58
C PRO A 551 -13.26 -21.87 -14.95
N ASN A 552 -12.71 -20.67 -14.75
CA ASN A 552 -13.27 -19.42 -15.27
C ASN A 552 -13.59 -19.52 -16.77
N ARG A 553 -14.69 -18.87 -17.20
CA ARG A 553 -14.96 -18.68 -18.63
C ARG A 553 -14.05 -17.58 -19.14
N SER A 554 -13.58 -17.70 -20.38
CA SER A 554 -12.76 -16.70 -21.05
C SER A 554 -13.21 -16.51 -22.50
N THR A 555 -13.18 -15.27 -22.97
CA THR A 555 -13.51 -14.91 -24.35
C THR A 555 -12.84 -13.60 -24.75
N THR A 556 -13.01 -13.17 -25.99
CA THR A 556 -12.54 -11.88 -26.51
C THR A 556 -13.72 -11.07 -27.01
N ALA A 557 -13.83 -9.83 -26.55
CA ALA A 557 -14.83 -8.87 -27.02
C ALA A 557 -14.60 -8.57 -28.52
N PRO A 558 -15.65 -8.38 -29.34
CA PRO A 558 -15.48 -8.03 -30.74
C PRO A 558 -14.76 -6.69 -30.88
N SER A 559 -14.14 -6.44 -32.03
CA SER A 559 -13.45 -5.17 -32.31
C SER A 559 -14.41 -3.99 -32.52
N SER A 560 -15.70 -4.25 -32.75
CA SER A 560 -16.77 -3.24 -32.89
C SER A 560 -18.15 -3.89 -32.72
N GLY A 561 -19.18 -3.08 -32.44
CA GLY A 561 -20.58 -3.54 -32.42
C GLY A 561 -20.95 -4.27 -31.11
N SER A 562 -21.61 -5.41 -31.23
CA SER A 562 -22.05 -6.21 -30.10
C SER A 562 -21.85 -7.70 -30.34
N SER A 563 -21.65 -8.47 -29.27
CA SER A 563 -21.63 -9.94 -29.32
C SER A 563 -22.49 -10.53 -28.22
N THR A 564 -23.01 -11.73 -28.44
CA THR A 564 -23.88 -12.44 -27.48
C THR A 564 -23.25 -13.76 -27.09
N LEU A 565 -23.08 -13.96 -25.78
CA LEU A 565 -22.64 -15.22 -25.19
C LEU A 565 -23.86 -15.98 -24.71
N ASN A 566 -24.01 -17.24 -25.14
CA ASN A 566 -25.09 -18.13 -24.71
C ASN A 566 -24.47 -19.27 -23.90
N ASP A 567 -24.53 -19.13 -22.58
CA ASP A 567 -23.96 -20.04 -21.61
C ASP A 567 -25.05 -20.91 -20.96
N THR A 568 -24.62 -22.05 -20.40
CA THR A 568 -25.40 -22.85 -19.45
C THR A 568 -24.62 -22.88 -18.15
N TRP A 569 -25.30 -22.67 -17.01
CA TRP A 569 -24.68 -22.70 -15.68
C TRP A 569 -23.85 -23.98 -15.46
N ARG A 570 -22.66 -23.83 -14.88
CA ARG A 570 -21.71 -24.93 -14.59
C ARG A 570 -21.50 -25.20 -13.11
#